data_AF-A0A147BVZ3-F1
#
_entry.id   AF-A0A147BVZ3-F1
#
_cell.length_a   1.000
_cell.length_b   1.000
_cell.length_c   1.000
_cell.angle_alpha   90.00
_cell.angle_beta   90.00
_cell.angle_gamma   90.00
#
_symmetry.space_group_name_H-M   'P 1'
#
loop_
_entity.id
_entity.type
_entity.pdbx_description
1 polymer ?
#
loop_
_entity_poly.entity_id
_entity_poly.type
_entity_poly.pdbx_seq_one_letter_code
_entity_poly.pdbx_strand_id
1 'polypeptide(L)'
;FFTVLFNAANLRYASFVFPKVQLRITGITMNKKPDDEPYIRDVKGYEQYRNILFEETLEDFNTYMKSKKFYNTSDIVFLVTAKNMSEWVDGKLQSWVGGYAYVGAVCSEWRVGMCEDRPTSYFGAYVFSHELAHNLGCQHDGDGPGDWVKGHIGSADCPWDDGYLMSYKRQDERQYQFSYCCQREVRNLYNRPEYKCLRERYTTKTIKRSSKLPGRMTTMSNYCQRVYMYEKGMHADPTYGVRDCRVNCTTKTTHRTLGVVDGTPCGKKKACILGKCQAEIKISTAD
;
A
#
# COMPACT_ATOMS: atom_id res chain seq x y z
N PHE A 1 3.31 -14.31 2.00
CA PHE A 1 3.56 -12.86 2.09
C PHE A 1 2.33 -12.07 1.63
N PHE A 2 2.00 -12.05 0.33
CA PHE A 2 0.90 -11.21 -0.20
C PHE A 2 -0.47 -11.42 0.44
N THR A 3 -0.87 -12.66 0.75
CA THR A 3 -2.14 -12.92 1.45
C THR A 3 -2.21 -12.29 2.85
N VAL A 4 -1.07 -12.08 3.50
CA VAL A 4 -0.97 -11.40 4.81
C VAL A 4 -0.96 -9.87 4.62
N LEU A 5 -0.28 -9.37 3.59
CA LEU A 5 -0.32 -7.94 3.22
C LEU A 5 -1.75 -7.49 2.89
N PHE A 6 -2.47 -8.29 2.09
CA PHE A 6 -3.88 -8.05 1.75
C PHE A 6 -4.81 -8.07 2.97
N ASN A 7 -4.49 -8.87 4.00
CA ASN A 7 -5.28 -8.82 5.23
C ASN A 7 -5.14 -7.45 5.92
N ALA A 8 -3.91 -6.92 6.02
CA ALA A 8 -3.68 -5.60 6.59
C ALA A 8 -4.33 -4.49 5.75
N ALA A 9 -4.25 -4.59 4.42
CA ALA A 9 -4.94 -3.66 3.53
C ALA A 9 -6.47 -3.72 3.74
N ASN A 10 -7.05 -4.92 3.76
CA ASN A 10 -8.48 -5.10 3.99
C ASN A 10 -8.97 -4.58 5.35
N LEU A 11 -8.12 -4.50 6.38
CA LEU A 11 -8.50 -3.83 7.64
C LEU A 11 -8.74 -2.32 7.43
N ARG A 12 -7.97 -1.67 6.55
CA ARG A 12 -8.18 -0.25 6.20
C ARG A 12 -9.41 -0.09 5.31
N TYR A 13 -9.57 -0.96 4.31
CA TYR A 13 -10.74 -0.97 3.42
C TYR A 13 -12.05 -1.30 4.14
N ALA A 14 -12.00 -1.94 5.31
CA ALA A 14 -13.19 -2.14 6.15
C ALA A 14 -13.81 -0.82 6.66
N SER A 15 -13.10 0.31 6.57
CA SER A 15 -13.67 1.64 6.85
C SER A 15 -14.66 2.12 5.76
N PHE A 16 -14.68 1.51 4.58
CA PHE A 16 -15.68 1.79 3.55
C PHE A 16 -17.06 1.28 3.97
N VAL A 17 -18.02 2.20 4.13
CA VAL A 17 -19.39 1.86 4.51
C VAL A 17 -20.25 1.50 3.30
N PHE A 18 -20.19 2.32 2.24
CA PHE A 18 -20.97 2.11 1.01
C PHE A 18 -20.26 2.74 -0.21
N PRO A 19 -19.92 1.96 -1.26
CA PRO A 19 -19.98 0.49 -1.29
C PRO A 19 -18.98 -0.12 -0.30
N LYS A 20 -19.25 -1.35 0.16
CA LYS A 20 -18.22 -2.14 0.87
C LYS A 20 -17.16 -2.58 -0.13
N VAL A 21 -15.88 -2.45 0.24
CA VAL A 21 -14.76 -2.83 -0.61
C VAL A 21 -13.99 -3.97 0.04
N GLN A 22 -13.69 -5.01 -0.74
CA GLN A 22 -12.93 -6.17 -0.30
C GLN A 22 -11.90 -6.53 -1.37
N LEU A 23 -10.62 -6.37 -1.05
CA LEU A 23 -9.52 -6.74 -1.91
C LEU A 23 -9.39 -8.26 -1.94
N ARG A 24 -9.22 -8.82 -3.15
CA ARG A 24 -9.04 -10.26 -3.40
C ARG A 24 -7.88 -10.46 -4.35
N ILE A 25 -7.17 -11.58 -4.20
CA ILE A 25 -6.02 -11.91 -5.05
C ILE A 25 -6.46 -12.92 -6.09
N THR A 26 -6.39 -12.57 -7.37
CA THR A 26 -6.70 -13.47 -8.50
C THR A 26 -5.46 -14.25 -8.99
N GLY A 27 -4.26 -13.68 -8.80
CA GLY A 27 -2.99 -14.30 -9.18
C GLY A 27 -1.80 -13.62 -8.52
N ILE A 28 -0.66 -14.32 -8.47
CA ILE A 28 0.62 -13.78 -8.00
C ILE A 28 1.70 -14.24 -8.98
N THR A 29 2.48 -13.30 -9.49
CA THR A 29 3.73 -13.57 -10.23
C THR A 29 4.90 -13.14 -9.35
N MET A 30 5.90 -14.01 -9.21
CA MET A 30 7.13 -13.73 -8.47
C MET A 30 8.28 -13.56 -9.46
N ASN A 31 8.83 -12.36 -9.58
CA ASN A 31 10.07 -12.11 -10.31
C ASN A 31 11.23 -12.67 -9.48
N LYS A 32 12.08 -13.50 -10.08
CA LYS A 32 13.18 -14.19 -9.40
C LYS A 32 14.56 -13.69 -9.83
N LYS A 33 14.64 -13.07 -11.01
CA LYS A 33 15.88 -12.53 -11.58
C LYS A 33 15.61 -11.20 -12.30
N PRO A 34 16.65 -10.38 -12.56
CA PRO A 34 16.50 -9.08 -13.24
C PRO A 34 15.75 -9.16 -14.58
N ASP A 35 15.96 -10.21 -15.39
CA ASP A 35 15.27 -10.37 -16.67
C ASP A 35 13.74 -10.53 -16.54
N ASP A 36 13.24 -10.88 -15.36
CA ASP A 36 11.80 -11.03 -15.11
C ASP A 36 11.10 -9.67 -14.92
N GLU A 37 11.88 -8.59 -14.75
CA GLU A 37 11.40 -7.23 -14.48
C GLU A 37 11.86 -6.20 -15.54
N PRO A 38 11.63 -6.44 -16.85
CA PRO A 38 12.15 -5.59 -17.93
C PRO A 38 11.56 -4.18 -17.98
N TYR A 39 10.53 -3.92 -17.18
CA TYR A 39 9.87 -2.63 -17.01
C TYR A 39 10.53 -1.75 -15.94
N ILE A 40 11.49 -2.28 -15.17
CA ILE A 40 12.17 -1.48 -14.15
C ILE A 40 13.18 -0.53 -14.78
N ARG A 41 13.08 0.76 -14.44
CA ARG A 41 14.03 1.79 -14.86
C ARG A 41 15.00 2.13 -13.73
N ASP A 42 16.08 1.36 -13.63
CA ASP A 42 17.14 1.61 -12.65
C ASP A 42 17.88 2.95 -12.92
N VAL A 43 18.26 3.65 -11.85
CA VAL A 43 19.00 4.92 -11.94
C VAL A 43 20.52 4.65 -11.90
N LYS A 44 21.20 4.98 -12.99
CA LYS A 44 22.66 4.81 -13.10
C LYS A 44 23.41 5.62 -12.03
N GLY A 45 24.36 4.99 -11.36
CA GLY A 45 25.17 5.58 -10.29
C GLY A 45 24.53 5.51 -8.89
N TYR A 46 23.31 4.99 -8.77
CA TYR A 46 22.58 4.83 -7.50
C TYR A 46 22.25 3.36 -7.19
N GLU A 47 22.98 2.41 -7.80
CA GLU A 47 22.73 0.97 -7.70
C GLU A 47 22.86 0.46 -6.25
N GLN A 48 23.74 1.07 -5.44
CA GLN A 48 23.93 0.72 -4.03
C GLN A 48 22.64 0.85 -3.19
N TYR A 49 21.77 1.78 -3.57
CA TYR A 49 20.48 2.01 -2.93
C TYR A 49 19.31 1.46 -3.75
N ARG A 50 19.59 0.86 -4.91
CA ARG A 50 18.62 0.20 -5.80
C ARG A 50 17.54 1.16 -6.27
N ASN A 51 17.92 2.39 -6.63
CA ASN A 51 17.00 3.42 -7.06
C ASN A 51 16.39 3.12 -8.43
N ILE A 52 15.10 3.42 -8.58
CA ILE A 52 14.35 3.32 -9.83
C ILE A 52 13.57 4.61 -10.08
N LEU A 53 13.38 4.97 -11.36
CA LEU A 53 12.49 6.07 -11.72
C LEU A 53 11.05 5.60 -11.72
N PHE A 54 10.22 6.16 -10.84
CA PHE A 54 8.92 5.58 -10.54
C PHE A 54 7.89 5.79 -11.66
N GLU A 55 7.86 6.97 -12.29
CA GLU A 55 6.89 7.27 -13.36
C GLU A 55 7.13 6.38 -14.57
N GLU A 56 8.36 6.36 -15.06
CA GLU A 56 8.77 5.57 -16.22
C GLU A 56 8.62 4.06 -15.94
N THR A 57 8.96 3.62 -14.72
CA THR A 57 8.74 2.22 -14.32
C THR A 57 7.26 1.85 -14.37
N LEU A 58 6.35 2.70 -13.87
CA LEU A 58 4.92 2.39 -13.89
C LEU A 58 4.35 2.39 -15.32
N GLU A 59 4.81 3.32 -16.16
CA GLU A 59 4.42 3.39 -17.57
C GLU A 59 4.86 2.14 -18.35
N ASP A 60 6.11 1.72 -18.21
CA ASP A 60 6.61 0.50 -18.85
C ASP A 60 5.98 -0.75 -18.26
N PHE A 61 5.70 -0.76 -16.95
CA PHE A 61 4.99 -1.85 -16.30
C PHE A 61 3.58 -1.99 -16.88
N ASN A 62 2.87 -0.88 -17.06
CA ASN A 62 1.57 -0.86 -17.72
C ASN A 62 1.64 -1.47 -19.13
N THR A 63 2.58 -0.97 -19.94
CA THR A 63 2.79 -1.43 -21.32
C THR A 63 3.12 -2.92 -21.38
N TYR A 64 4.03 -3.38 -20.53
CA TYR A 64 4.42 -4.78 -20.45
C TYR A 64 3.25 -5.67 -20.02
N MET A 65 2.46 -5.23 -19.04
CA MET A 65 1.35 -6.01 -18.49
C MET A 65 0.17 -6.13 -19.45
N LYS A 66 -0.07 -5.15 -20.34
CA LYS A 66 -1.09 -5.25 -21.40
C LYS A 66 -0.93 -6.50 -22.29
N SER A 67 0.29 -7.03 -22.44
CA SER A 67 0.54 -8.28 -23.19
C SER A 67 0.11 -9.56 -22.45
N LYS A 68 -0.21 -9.47 -21.16
CA LYS A 68 -0.51 -10.64 -20.32
C LYS A 68 -2.00 -10.93 -20.28
N LYS A 69 -2.36 -12.20 -20.46
CA LYS A 69 -3.77 -12.65 -20.47
C LYS A 69 -4.57 -12.23 -19.21
N PHE A 70 -3.92 -12.21 -18.04
CA PHE A 70 -4.59 -11.86 -16.78
C PHE A 70 -4.91 -10.35 -16.65
N TYR A 71 -4.27 -9.49 -17.44
CA TYR A 71 -4.42 -8.03 -17.35
C TYR A 71 -5.87 -7.59 -17.58
N ASN A 72 -6.51 -8.16 -18.61
CA ASN A 72 -7.89 -7.84 -18.96
C ASN A 72 -8.94 -8.55 -18.10
N THR A 73 -8.53 -9.48 -17.23
CA THR A 73 -9.44 -10.26 -16.35
C THR A 73 -9.25 -9.95 -14.87
N SER A 74 -8.34 -9.03 -14.56
CA SER A 74 -8.11 -8.47 -13.23
C SER A 74 -8.53 -7.00 -13.23
N ASP A 75 -9.13 -6.55 -12.13
CA ASP A 75 -9.50 -5.14 -11.98
C ASP A 75 -8.26 -4.27 -11.79
N ILE A 76 -7.24 -4.74 -11.07
CA ILE A 76 -5.98 -4.02 -10.85
C ILE A 76 -4.82 -5.00 -10.97
N VAL A 77 -3.73 -4.59 -11.63
CA VAL A 77 -2.44 -5.30 -11.63
C VAL A 77 -1.42 -4.46 -10.89
N PHE A 78 -0.88 -4.99 -9.79
CA PHE A 78 -0.11 -4.19 -8.83
C PHE A 78 1.32 -4.72 -8.65
N LEU A 79 2.32 -3.84 -8.76
CA LEU A 79 3.72 -4.16 -8.53
C LEU A 79 4.13 -3.82 -7.09
N VAL A 80 4.62 -4.80 -6.34
CA VAL A 80 5.24 -4.57 -5.03
C VAL A 80 6.74 -4.82 -5.16
N THR A 81 7.55 -3.82 -4.88
CA THR A 81 9.00 -3.86 -5.06
C THR A 81 9.77 -3.49 -3.80
N ALA A 82 11.00 -3.99 -3.71
CA ALA A 82 11.95 -3.62 -2.66
C ALA A 82 13.00 -2.60 -3.14
N LYS A 83 12.81 -2.07 -4.36
CA LYS A 83 13.64 -1.02 -4.97
C LYS A 83 13.18 0.35 -4.46
N ASN A 84 14.09 1.33 -4.48
CA ASN A 84 13.88 2.66 -3.93
C ASN A 84 13.32 3.58 -5.03
N MET A 85 12.03 3.89 -4.98
CA MET A 85 11.34 4.74 -5.93
C MET A 85 11.87 6.16 -5.86
N SER A 86 12.06 6.77 -7.03
CA SER A 86 12.72 8.07 -7.14
C SER A 86 12.30 8.83 -8.39
N GLU A 87 12.58 10.12 -8.37
CA GLU A 87 12.37 11.06 -9.48
C GLU A 87 13.50 12.09 -9.52
N TRP A 88 13.69 12.71 -10.68
CA TRP A 88 14.58 13.84 -10.82
C TRP A 88 13.79 15.14 -10.67
N VAL A 89 14.12 15.92 -9.63
CA VAL A 89 13.55 17.26 -9.41
C VAL A 89 14.70 18.25 -9.39
N ASP A 90 14.68 19.21 -10.32
CA ASP A 90 15.73 20.23 -10.47
C ASP A 90 17.16 19.66 -10.52
N GLY A 91 17.33 18.54 -11.23
CA GLY A 91 18.62 17.85 -11.38
C GLY A 91 19.09 17.08 -10.13
N LYS A 92 18.24 16.94 -9.11
CA LYS A 92 18.54 16.13 -7.90
C LYS A 92 17.62 14.91 -7.84
N LEU A 93 18.21 13.77 -7.53
CA LEU A 93 17.44 12.54 -7.33
C LEU A 93 16.75 12.59 -5.97
N GLN A 94 15.43 12.58 -5.98
CA GLN A 94 14.57 12.54 -4.80
C GLN A 94 14.04 11.12 -4.60
N SER A 95 14.00 10.64 -3.36
CA SER A 95 13.57 9.25 -3.03
C SER A 95 12.56 9.20 -1.88
N TRP A 96 11.66 10.18 -1.82
CA TRP A 96 10.62 10.28 -0.78
C TRP A 96 9.32 9.54 -1.16
N VAL A 97 9.16 9.18 -2.43
CA VAL A 97 7.98 8.50 -2.97
C VAL A 97 8.00 7.02 -2.56
N GLY A 98 6.90 6.54 -1.98
CA GLY A 98 6.77 5.13 -1.56
C GLY A 98 5.88 4.29 -2.46
N GLY A 99 5.17 4.92 -3.41
CA GLY A 99 4.20 4.28 -4.29
C GLY A 99 3.68 5.25 -5.35
N TYR A 100 3.05 4.69 -6.38
CA TYR A 100 2.46 5.47 -7.46
C TYR A 100 1.34 4.67 -8.15
N ALA A 101 0.25 5.35 -8.50
CA ALA A 101 -0.90 4.75 -9.16
C ALA A 101 -1.69 5.78 -9.97
N TYR A 102 -2.31 5.33 -11.06
CA TYR A 102 -3.21 6.17 -11.85
C TYR A 102 -4.58 6.31 -11.15
N VAL A 103 -4.99 7.55 -10.87
CA VAL A 103 -6.23 7.85 -10.12
C VAL A 103 -7.48 7.47 -10.90
N GLY A 104 -8.34 6.59 -10.40
CA GLY A 104 -9.59 6.20 -11.06
C GLY A 104 -9.41 5.25 -12.25
N ALA A 105 -8.25 4.60 -12.36
CA ALA A 105 -7.89 3.77 -13.50
C ALA A 105 -8.37 2.31 -13.46
N VAL A 106 -9.03 1.86 -12.39
CA VAL A 106 -9.38 0.45 -12.17
C VAL A 106 -10.11 -0.23 -13.33
N CYS A 107 -10.95 0.47 -14.11
CA CYS A 107 -11.61 -0.11 -15.27
C CYS A 107 -11.02 0.35 -16.62
N SER A 108 -9.92 1.10 -16.62
CA SER A 108 -9.28 1.64 -17.83
C SER A 108 -8.14 0.76 -18.33
N GLU A 109 -7.43 1.20 -19.37
CA GLU A 109 -6.20 0.55 -19.82
C GLU A 109 -4.97 0.83 -18.95
N TRP A 110 -5.11 1.67 -17.92
CA TRP A 110 -4.05 2.12 -17.00
C TRP A 110 -4.25 1.54 -15.59
N ARG A 111 -4.85 0.35 -15.48
CA ARG A 111 -5.26 -0.31 -14.22
C ARG A 111 -4.10 -0.87 -13.38
N VAL A 112 -2.99 -0.15 -13.35
CA VAL A 112 -1.78 -0.50 -12.62
C VAL A 112 -1.52 0.45 -11.46
N GLY A 113 -0.82 -0.07 -10.47
CA GLY A 113 -0.24 0.71 -9.39
C GLY A 113 0.99 -0.01 -8.86
N MET A 114 1.78 0.68 -8.06
CA MET A 114 2.95 0.09 -7.45
C MET A 114 3.29 0.69 -6.11
N CYS A 115 3.95 -0.07 -5.24
CA CYS A 115 4.47 0.44 -3.98
C CYS A 115 5.76 -0.24 -3.58
N GLU A 116 6.49 0.44 -2.71
CA GLU A 116 7.57 -0.15 -1.95
C GLU A 116 7.02 -1.03 -0.83
N ASP A 117 7.49 -2.27 -0.75
CA ASP A 117 7.53 -3.00 0.50
C ASP A 117 8.80 -3.85 0.56
N ARG A 118 9.56 -3.64 1.63
CA ARG A 118 10.77 -4.41 1.86
C ARG A 118 10.36 -5.78 2.40
N PRO A 119 10.81 -6.89 1.78
CA PRO A 119 10.35 -8.23 2.11
C PRO A 119 10.41 -8.50 3.60
N THR A 120 9.37 -9.14 4.13
CA THR A 120 9.16 -9.44 5.56
C THR A 120 8.87 -8.25 6.48
N SER A 121 8.85 -7.01 5.97
CA SER A 121 8.49 -5.84 6.78
C SER A 121 6.98 -5.67 6.91
N TYR A 122 6.23 -5.78 5.81
CA TYR A 122 4.83 -5.38 5.69
C TYR A 122 4.57 -3.89 6.02
N PHE A 123 5.62 -3.06 6.07
CA PHE A 123 5.51 -1.63 6.32
C PHE A 123 4.75 -0.93 5.19
N GLY A 124 4.91 -1.42 3.97
CA GLY A 124 4.20 -0.98 2.78
C GLY A 124 2.70 -1.26 2.81
N ALA A 125 2.12 -1.90 3.84
CA ALA A 125 0.68 -2.07 3.96
C ALA A 125 -0.09 -0.72 3.93
N TYR A 126 0.51 0.34 4.47
CA TYR A 126 -0.03 1.70 4.36
C TYR A 126 -0.08 2.14 2.89
N VAL A 127 1.09 2.17 2.23
CA VAL A 127 1.23 2.70 0.87
C VAL A 127 0.46 1.83 -0.12
N PHE A 128 0.58 0.51 -0.02
CA PHE A 128 -0.20 -0.44 -0.81
C PHE A 128 -1.72 -0.15 -0.76
N SER A 129 -2.25 0.19 0.42
CA SER A 129 -3.67 0.52 0.55
C SER A 129 -4.03 1.87 -0.08
N HIS A 130 -3.13 2.85 0.07
CA HIS A 130 -3.23 4.19 -0.49
C HIS A 130 -3.24 4.16 -2.03
N GLU A 131 -2.25 3.50 -2.65
CA GLU A 131 -2.15 3.42 -4.11
C GLU A 131 -3.29 2.63 -4.76
N LEU A 132 -3.78 1.59 -4.09
CA LEU A 132 -4.99 0.90 -4.56
C LEU A 132 -6.23 1.83 -4.51
N ALA A 133 -6.29 2.73 -3.54
CA ALA A 133 -7.41 3.66 -3.40
C ALA A 133 -7.35 4.75 -4.47
N HIS A 134 -6.14 5.20 -4.86
CA HIS A 134 -5.97 5.99 -6.07
C HIS A 134 -6.58 5.28 -7.28
N ASN A 135 -6.25 4.01 -7.56
CA ASN A 135 -6.85 3.27 -8.68
C ASN A 135 -8.39 3.24 -8.65
N LEU A 136 -8.99 3.18 -7.45
CA LEU A 136 -10.44 3.22 -7.26
C LEU A 136 -11.06 4.62 -7.40
N GLY A 137 -10.24 5.66 -7.46
CA GLY A 137 -10.66 7.05 -7.70
C GLY A 137 -10.34 8.03 -6.59
N CYS A 138 -9.78 7.61 -5.46
CA CYS A 138 -9.50 8.57 -4.39
C CYS A 138 -8.39 9.53 -4.81
N GLN A 139 -8.65 10.83 -4.71
CA GLN A 139 -7.59 11.84 -4.64
C GLN A 139 -7.01 11.90 -3.24
N HIS A 140 -5.88 12.57 -3.09
CA HIS A 140 -5.46 12.99 -1.76
C HIS A 140 -6.50 13.91 -1.12
N ASP A 141 -6.63 13.83 0.21
CA ASP A 141 -7.49 14.75 0.94
C ASP A 141 -6.98 16.18 0.81
N GLY A 142 -7.80 17.09 0.29
CA GLY A 142 -7.45 18.48 -0.01
C GLY A 142 -7.26 18.77 -1.50
N ASP A 143 -7.10 17.74 -2.32
CA ASP A 143 -6.90 17.91 -3.77
C ASP A 143 -8.23 18.01 -4.52
N GLY A 144 -8.23 18.81 -5.58
CA GLY A 144 -9.36 18.96 -6.50
C GLY A 144 -9.60 17.74 -7.41
N PRO A 145 -10.63 17.80 -8.25
CA PRO A 145 -10.87 16.76 -9.25
C PRO A 145 -9.72 16.70 -10.25
N GLY A 146 -9.23 15.49 -10.52
CA GLY A 146 -8.32 15.22 -11.63
C GLY A 146 -9.04 15.24 -12.99
N ASP A 147 -8.41 15.85 -14.00
CA ASP A 147 -9.04 16.19 -15.28
C ASP A 147 -9.37 14.99 -16.18
N TRP A 148 -8.62 13.89 -16.06
CA TRP A 148 -8.76 12.75 -16.96
C TRP A 148 -9.89 11.79 -16.57
N VAL A 149 -10.32 11.82 -15.30
CA VAL A 149 -11.37 10.95 -14.79
C VAL A 149 -12.72 11.63 -14.98
N LYS A 150 -13.52 11.11 -15.91
CA LYS A 150 -14.81 11.70 -16.27
C LYS A 150 -15.77 11.80 -15.08
N GLY A 151 -16.05 13.04 -14.67
CA GLY A 151 -16.96 13.40 -13.58
C GLY A 151 -16.46 13.03 -12.18
N HIS A 152 -15.14 13.01 -12.05
CA HIS A 152 -14.43 13.00 -10.78
C HIS A 152 -14.75 14.27 -9.98
N ILE A 153 -14.99 14.13 -8.67
CA ILE A 153 -15.35 15.21 -7.76
C ILE A 153 -14.10 15.69 -7.00
N GLY A 154 -13.21 14.77 -6.67
CA GLY A 154 -12.02 15.03 -5.87
C GLY A 154 -12.32 15.09 -4.36
N SER A 155 -11.39 15.66 -3.61
CA SER A 155 -11.39 15.65 -2.14
C SER A 155 -11.05 17.01 -1.51
N ALA A 156 -11.24 18.11 -2.24
CA ALA A 156 -10.92 19.46 -1.76
C ALA A 156 -11.67 19.85 -0.47
N ASP A 157 -12.80 19.20 -0.18
CA ASP A 157 -13.61 19.39 1.02
C ASP A 157 -13.25 18.43 2.18
N CYS A 158 -12.21 17.61 2.04
CA CYS A 158 -11.58 16.88 3.14
C CYS A 158 -10.22 17.52 3.47
N PRO A 159 -10.04 18.13 4.65
CA PRO A 159 -8.77 18.74 5.02
C PRO A 159 -7.61 17.74 5.03
N TRP A 160 -6.50 18.08 4.36
CA TRP A 160 -5.25 17.30 4.38
C TRP A 160 -4.77 16.97 5.81
N ASP A 161 -4.92 17.93 6.72
CA ASP A 161 -4.45 17.81 8.10
C ASP A 161 -5.35 16.97 9.02
N ASP A 162 -6.51 16.49 8.52
CA ASP A 162 -7.31 15.50 9.25
C ASP A 162 -6.60 14.14 9.34
N GLY A 163 -5.57 13.89 8.53
CA GLY A 163 -4.70 12.75 8.74
C GLY A 163 -5.30 11.40 8.37
N TYR A 164 -6.31 11.38 7.49
CA TYR A 164 -6.81 10.13 6.91
C TYR A 164 -5.79 9.51 5.96
N LEU A 165 -6.02 8.24 5.58
CA LEU A 165 -5.09 7.41 4.81
C LEU A 165 -4.68 8.03 3.46
N MET A 166 -5.51 8.91 2.86
CA MET A 166 -5.19 9.62 1.62
C MET A 166 -4.42 10.93 1.83
N SER A 167 -3.89 11.16 3.04
CA SER A 167 -2.90 12.20 3.35
C SER A 167 -1.56 11.57 3.71
N TYR A 168 -0.54 12.39 3.98
CA TYR A 168 0.72 11.93 4.59
C TYR A 168 0.81 12.23 6.10
N LYS A 169 -0.29 12.69 6.72
CA LYS A 169 -0.30 13.15 8.11
C LYS A 169 -0.59 11.99 9.07
N ARG A 170 0.47 11.37 9.58
CA ARG A 170 0.42 10.23 10.52
C ARG A 170 0.33 10.69 11.98
N GLN A 171 -0.82 11.22 12.37
CA GLN A 171 -1.01 11.83 13.69
C GLN A 171 -1.69 10.88 14.69
N ASP A 172 -2.75 10.21 14.27
CA ASP A 172 -3.56 9.31 15.08
C ASP A 172 -4.13 8.16 14.25
N GLU A 173 -5.17 7.47 14.72
CA GLU A 173 -5.70 6.29 14.05
C GLU A 173 -6.52 6.56 12.79
N ARG A 174 -6.82 7.83 12.46
CA ARG A 174 -7.40 8.23 11.17
C ARG A 174 -6.51 7.82 10.00
N GLN A 175 -5.18 7.74 10.21
CA GLN A 175 -4.22 7.30 9.18
C GLN A 175 -4.47 5.86 8.69
N TYR A 176 -5.31 5.09 9.38
CA TYR A 176 -5.67 3.74 8.99
C TYR A 176 -7.09 3.63 8.38
N GLN A 177 -7.72 4.75 8.08
CA GLN A 177 -9.09 4.83 7.56
C GLN A 177 -9.15 5.78 6.36
N PHE A 178 -10.13 5.56 5.49
CA PHE A 178 -10.39 6.47 4.37
C PHE A 178 -11.35 7.58 4.79
N SER A 179 -11.05 8.82 4.38
CA SER A 179 -11.93 9.97 4.58
C SER A 179 -13.28 9.78 3.90
N TYR A 180 -14.27 10.59 4.27
CA TYR A 180 -15.55 10.55 3.59
C TYR A 180 -15.44 10.94 2.11
N CYS A 181 -14.48 11.79 1.72
CA CYS A 181 -14.27 12.20 0.34
C CYS A 181 -13.80 11.04 -0.54
N CYS A 182 -12.79 10.29 -0.06
CA CYS A 182 -12.36 9.07 -0.76
C CYS A 182 -13.52 8.07 -0.90
N GLN A 183 -14.29 7.85 0.18
CA GLN A 183 -15.46 6.97 0.13
C GLN A 183 -16.55 7.46 -0.84
N ARG A 184 -16.81 8.77 -0.87
CA ARG A 184 -17.75 9.41 -1.79
C ARG A 184 -17.29 9.26 -3.24
N GLU A 185 -16.02 9.48 -3.52
CA GLU A 185 -15.48 9.41 -4.88
C GLU A 185 -15.56 7.98 -5.43
N VAL A 186 -15.14 6.99 -4.64
CA VAL A 186 -15.30 5.58 -5.04
C VAL A 186 -16.77 5.24 -5.29
N ARG A 187 -17.70 5.75 -4.46
CA ARG A 187 -19.14 5.57 -4.70
C ARG A 187 -19.62 6.27 -5.97
N ASN A 188 -19.14 7.48 -6.25
CA ASN A 188 -19.44 8.22 -7.48
C ASN A 188 -19.02 7.42 -8.70
N LEU A 189 -17.76 6.98 -8.75
CA LEU A 189 -17.21 6.22 -9.87
C LEU A 189 -17.87 4.84 -9.97
N TYR A 190 -18.02 4.12 -8.84
CA TYR A 190 -18.69 2.82 -8.78
C TYR A 190 -20.12 2.81 -9.35
N ASN A 191 -20.82 3.93 -9.44
CA ASN A 191 -22.17 3.98 -10.03
C ASN A 191 -22.18 4.32 -11.52
N ARG A 192 -21.02 4.59 -12.12
CA ARG A 192 -20.92 5.00 -13.53
C ARG A 192 -20.81 3.80 -14.48
N PRO A 193 -21.31 3.90 -15.72
CA PRO A 193 -21.19 2.85 -16.73
C PRO A 193 -19.75 2.43 -17.01
N GLU A 194 -18.82 3.39 -17.03
CA GLU A 194 -17.39 3.18 -17.30
C GLU A 194 -16.71 2.29 -16.24
N TYR A 195 -17.27 2.22 -15.02
CA TYR A 195 -16.73 1.44 -13.90
C TYR A 195 -17.43 0.09 -13.69
N LYS A 196 -18.06 -0.45 -14.73
CA LYS A 196 -18.76 -1.75 -14.67
C LYS A 196 -17.87 -2.92 -14.21
N CYS A 197 -16.55 -2.85 -14.40
CA CYS A 197 -15.64 -3.91 -13.96
C CYS A 197 -15.71 -4.15 -12.43
N LEU A 198 -16.03 -3.12 -11.64
CA LEU A 198 -16.21 -3.25 -10.19
C LEU A 198 -17.52 -3.95 -9.79
N ARG A 199 -18.46 -4.11 -10.73
CA ARG A 199 -19.77 -4.74 -10.54
C ARG A 199 -19.84 -6.13 -11.19
N GLU A 200 -18.94 -6.40 -12.13
CA GLU A 200 -18.88 -7.64 -12.91
C GLU A 200 -17.64 -8.46 -12.52
N ARG A 201 -17.83 -9.72 -12.11
CA ARG A 201 -16.72 -10.58 -11.75
C ARG A 201 -16.30 -11.46 -12.92
N TYR A 202 -15.16 -11.13 -13.53
CA TYR A 202 -14.55 -11.94 -14.59
C TYR A 202 -13.80 -13.16 -14.03
N THR A 203 -13.12 -13.00 -12.89
CA THR A 203 -12.35 -14.08 -12.25
C THR A 203 -13.01 -14.52 -10.95
N THR A 204 -13.45 -15.79 -10.90
CA THR A 204 -14.07 -16.39 -9.71
C THR A 204 -13.09 -17.15 -8.83
N LYS A 205 -11.97 -17.60 -9.41
CA LYS A 205 -10.89 -18.29 -8.69
C LYS A 205 -9.98 -17.27 -8.03
N THR A 206 -9.85 -17.37 -6.71
CA THR A 206 -9.00 -16.50 -5.91
C THR A 206 -8.03 -17.30 -5.06
N ILE A 207 -6.94 -16.65 -4.66
CA ILE A 207 -5.99 -17.22 -3.71
C ILE A 207 -6.58 -17.08 -2.30
N LYS A 208 -6.61 -18.21 -1.59
CA LYS A 208 -7.14 -18.28 -0.21
C LYS A 208 -6.47 -17.25 0.71
N ARG A 209 -7.28 -16.58 1.52
CA ARG A 209 -6.82 -15.64 2.54
C ARG A 209 -5.99 -16.34 3.60
N SER A 210 -4.98 -15.65 4.13
CA SER A 210 -4.25 -16.12 5.30
C SER A 210 -5.08 -15.89 6.56
N SER A 211 -4.93 -16.74 7.57
CA SER A 211 -5.44 -16.46 8.92
C SER A 211 -4.55 -15.51 9.72
N LYS A 212 -3.40 -15.10 9.16
CA LYS A 212 -2.36 -14.33 9.86
C LYS A 212 -2.40 -12.85 9.47
N LEU A 213 -1.94 -12.03 10.42
CA LEU A 213 -1.65 -10.61 10.24
C LEU A 213 -0.12 -10.38 10.26
N PRO A 214 0.36 -9.27 9.66
CA PRO A 214 1.78 -8.96 9.55
C PRO A 214 2.62 -9.13 10.82
N GLY A 215 2.14 -8.65 11.98
CA GLY A 215 2.88 -8.69 13.24
C GLY A 215 3.09 -10.08 13.83
N ARG A 216 2.50 -11.12 13.22
CA ARG A 216 2.79 -12.54 13.50
C ARG A 216 3.75 -13.17 12.51
N MET A 217 4.18 -12.41 11.51
CA MET A 217 5.07 -12.84 10.43
C MET A 217 6.44 -12.18 10.49
N THR A 218 6.65 -11.23 11.42
CA THR A 218 7.90 -10.50 11.57
C THR A 218 8.20 -10.26 13.05
N THR A 219 9.47 -10.29 13.42
CA THR A 219 9.91 -9.86 14.76
C THR A 219 10.13 -8.35 14.77
N MET A 220 10.12 -7.72 15.94
CA MET A 220 10.34 -6.26 16.02
C MET A 220 11.72 -5.85 15.49
N SER A 221 12.77 -6.63 15.79
CA SER A 221 14.11 -6.34 15.25
C SER A 221 14.19 -6.53 13.74
N ASN A 222 13.58 -7.59 13.17
CA ASN A 222 13.52 -7.73 11.71
C ASN A 222 12.70 -6.59 11.08
N TYR A 223 11.59 -6.20 11.69
CA TYR A 223 10.80 -5.05 11.23
C TYR A 223 11.64 -3.77 11.18
N CYS A 224 12.35 -3.42 12.26
CA CYS A 224 13.27 -2.28 12.29
C CYS A 224 14.37 -2.38 11.23
N GLN A 225 15.01 -3.55 11.09
CA GLN A 225 16.06 -3.78 10.09
C GLN A 225 15.55 -3.61 8.67
N ARG A 226 14.34 -4.07 8.38
CA ARG A 226 13.77 -3.93 7.03
C ARG A 226 13.32 -2.50 6.79
N VAL A 227 12.62 -1.85 7.72
CA VAL A 227 12.15 -0.46 7.55
C VAL A 227 13.31 0.55 7.48
N TYR A 228 14.47 0.25 8.03
CA TYR A 228 15.68 1.08 7.92
C TYR A 228 16.86 0.28 7.33
N MET A 229 16.65 -0.40 6.19
CA MET A 229 17.63 -1.36 5.64
C MET A 229 19.00 -0.78 5.27
N TYR A 230 19.08 0.53 5.05
CA TYR A 230 20.34 1.22 4.77
C TYR A 230 21.06 1.67 6.06
N GLU A 231 20.38 1.64 7.21
CA GLU A 231 20.97 1.93 8.52
C GLU A 231 21.50 0.64 9.17
N LYS A 232 22.80 0.36 8.97
CA LYS A 232 23.43 -0.86 9.49
C LYS A 232 23.30 -0.97 11.01
N GLY A 233 22.93 -2.15 11.48
CA GLY A 233 22.81 -2.46 12.91
C GLY A 233 21.51 -2.00 13.56
N MET A 234 20.54 -1.48 12.79
CA MET A 234 19.23 -1.15 13.31
C MET A 234 18.57 -2.39 13.95
N HIS A 235 17.96 -2.23 15.11
CA HIS A 235 17.22 -3.27 15.81
C HIS A 235 16.15 -2.65 16.70
N ALA A 236 15.19 -3.45 17.18
CA ALA A 236 14.21 -2.94 18.14
C ALA A 236 14.85 -2.78 19.52
N ASP A 237 14.55 -1.68 20.20
CA ASP A 237 14.91 -1.46 21.60
C ASP A 237 14.10 -2.43 22.49
N PRO A 238 14.75 -3.43 23.12
CA PRO A 238 14.05 -4.41 23.93
C PRO A 238 13.46 -3.80 25.22
N THR A 239 14.02 -2.68 25.70
CA THR A 239 13.55 -2.01 26.93
C THR A 239 12.28 -1.21 26.70
N TYR A 240 12.13 -0.65 25.50
CA TYR A 240 10.90 0.03 25.09
C TYR A 240 9.77 -0.97 24.89
N GLY A 241 10.04 -2.08 24.19
CA GLY A 241 9.03 -3.08 23.83
C GLY A 241 8.04 -2.54 22.79
N VAL A 242 6.75 -2.83 22.98
CA VAL A 242 5.65 -2.25 22.17
C VAL A 242 4.77 -1.42 23.09
N ARG A 243 4.68 -0.11 22.85
CA ARG A 243 3.87 0.85 23.62
C ARG A 243 3.03 1.68 22.68
N ASP A 244 1.73 1.82 22.96
CA ASP A 244 0.78 2.53 22.10
C ASP A 244 0.89 2.13 20.63
N CYS A 245 1.13 0.83 20.39
CA CYS A 245 1.37 0.27 19.06
C CYS A 245 2.50 0.92 18.27
N ARG A 246 3.55 1.33 18.99
CA ARG A 246 4.80 1.83 18.45
C ARG A 246 5.96 1.00 18.97
N VAL A 247 7.05 1.04 18.21
CA VAL A 247 8.34 0.44 18.56
C VAL A 247 9.42 1.50 18.40
N ASN A 248 10.46 1.42 19.22
CA ASN A 248 11.69 2.16 19.02
C ASN A 248 12.69 1.29 18.26
N CYS A 249 13.13 1.76 17.10
CA CYS A 249 14.24 1.21 16.35
C CYS A 249 15.49 2.02 16.66
N THR A 250 16.56 1.35 17.03
CA THR A 250 17.79 1.98 17.51
C THR A 250 19.04 1.38 16.88
N THR A 251 20.05 2.23 16.73
CA THR A 251 21.47 1.85 16.60
C THR A 251 22.24 2.45 17.78
N LYS A 252 23.57 2.55 17.70
CA LYS A 252 24.37 3.31 18.68
C LYS A 252 24.15 4.82 18.60
N THR A 253 23.71 5.33 17.44
CA THR A 253 23.67 6.78 17.14
C THR A 253 22.32 7.26 16.63
N THR A 254 21.42 6.34 16.26
CA THR A 254 20.10 6.68 15.72
C THR A 254 19.01 6.10 16.59
N HIS A 255 17.97 6.90 16.85
CA HIS A 255 16.72 6.46 17.46
C HIS A 255 15.55 6.90 16.59
N ARG A 256 14.67 5.96 16.23
CA ARG A 256 13.46 6.20 15.43
C ARG A 256 12.28 5.53 16.11
N THR A 257 11.15 6.23 16.21
CA THR A 257 9.89 5.65 16.68
C THR A 257 8.91 5.55 15.53
N LEU A 258 8.30 4.38 15.33
CA LEU A 258 7.30 4.14 14.30
C LEU A 258 6.21 3.20 14.78
N GLY A 259 5.04 3.30 14.16
CA GLY A 259 3.92 2.39 14.43
C GLY A 259 4.24 0.97 14.00
N VAL A 260 3.84 -0.03 14.79
CA VAL A 260 4.00 -1.44 14.44
C VAL A 260 2.94 -1.89 13.45
N VAL A 261 3.22 -2.95 12.71
CA VAL A 261 2.27 -3.54 11.77
C VAL A 261 1.13 -4.29 12.48
N ASP A 262 -0.02 -4.38 11.83
CA ASP A 262 -1.22 -5.03 12.35
C ASP A 262 -0.93 -6.48 12.81
N GLY A 263 -1.49 -6.87 13.95
CA GLY A 263 -1.32 -8.19 14.57
C GLY A 263 -0.12 -8.31 15.53
N THR A 264 0.67 -7.25 15.70
CA THR A 264 1.82 -7.24 16.64
C THR A 264 1.32 -7.39 18.08
N PRO A 265 1.86 -8.32 18.89
CA PRO A 265 1.47 -8.46 20.29
C PRO A 265 1.74 -7.17 21.09
N CYS A 266 0.76 -6.73 21.88
CA CYS A 266 0.87 -5.57 22.77
C CYS A 266 0.39 -5.86 24.19
N GLY A 267 0.08 -7.12 24.49
CA GLY A 267 -0.36 -7.59 25.80
C GLY A 267 -0.92 -9.01 25.74
N LYS A 268 -1.37 -9.53 26.90
CA LYS A 268 -1.97 -10.87 26.99
C LYS A 268 -3.26 -10.94 26.17
N LYS A 269 -3.30 -11.78 25.13
CA LYS A 269 -4.42 -11.93 24.18
C LYS A 269 -4.82 -10.60 23.49
N LYS A 270 -3.86 -9.68 23.36
CA LYS A 270 -4.03 -8.38 22.69
C LYS A 270 -3.02 -8.20 21.57
N ALA A 271 -3.46 -7.54 20.51
CA ALA A 271 -2.62 -7.14 19.41
C ALA A 271 -2.93 -5.73 18.93
N CYS A 272 -1.94 -5.10 18.32
CA CYS A 272 -2.08 -3.84 17.63
C CYS A 272 -2.87 -4.04 16.35
N ILE A 273 -4.01 -3.36 16.22
CA ILE A 273 -4.88 -3.38 15.06
C ILE A 273 -5.28 -1.93 14.78
N LEU A 274 -4.98 -1.44 13.58
CA LEU A 274 -5.25 -0.05 13.15
C LEU A 274 -4.75 0.98 14.18
N GLY A 275 -3.54 0.76 14.70
CA GLY A 275 -2.88 1.65 15.65
C GLY A 275 -3.31 1.48 17.12
N LYS A 276 -4.31 0.66 17.44
CA LYS A 276 -4.79 0.46 18.82
C LYS A 276 -4.44 -0.90 19.38
N CYS A 277 -4.00 -0.94 20.64
CA CYS A 277 -3.81 -2.18 21.37
C CYS A 277 -5.16 -2.72 21.85
N GLN A 278 -5.68 -3.72 21.15
CA GLN A 278 -7.02 -4.26 21.40
C GLN A 278 -7.02 -5.79 21.40
N ALA A 279 -8.19 -6.40 21.63
CA ALA A 279 -8.32 -7.85 21.59
C ALA A 279 -7.85 -8.41 20.24
N GLU A 280 -7.14 -9.54 20.28
CA GLU A 280 -6.72 -10.23 19.06
C GLU A 280 -7.93 -10.59 18.19
N ILE A 281 -7.86 -10.26 16.90
CA ILE A 281 -8.92 -10.58 15.93
C ILE A 281 -8.60 -11.87 15.18
N LYS A 282 -9.64 -12.63 14.84
CA LYS A 282 -9.54 -13.77 13.94
C LYS A 282 -9.78 -13.30 12.51
N ILE A 283 -8.85 -13.58 11.61
CA ILE A 283 -9.05 -13.32 10.19
C ILE A 283 -9.71 -14.53 9.54
N SER A 284 -10.84 -14.30 8.88
CA SER A 284 -11.50 -15.33 8.06
C SER A 284 -10.58 -15.77 6.91
N THR A 285 -10.45 -17.08 6.74
CA THR A 285 -9.79 -17.68 5.57
C THR A 285 -10.75 -17.91 4.40
N ALA A 286 -12.04 -17.68 4.62
CA ALA A 286 -13.07 -17.73 3.59
C ALA A 286 -13.15 -16.40 2.85
N ASP A 287 -13.47 -16.51 1.57
CA ASP A 287 -13.61 -15.39 0.63
C ASP A 287 -15.02 -14.82 0.60
#